data_AF-A0A226HI28-F1
#
_entry.id   AF-A0A226HI28-F1
#
_cell.length_a   1.000
_cell.length_b   1.000
_cell.length_c   1.000
_cell.angle_alpha   90.00
_cell.angle_beta   90.00
_cell.angle_gamma   90.00
#
_symmetry.space_group_name_H-M   'P 1'
#
loop_
_entity.id
_entity.type
_entity.pdbx_description
1 polymer ?
#
loop_
_entity_poly.entity_id
_entity_poly.type
_entity_poly.pdbx_seq_one_letter_code
_entity_poly.pdbx_strand_id
1 'polypeptide(L)'
;MKITDNKGLQIVSNIIEECVSTEKILCFLEKKEIKSVKNPFPKGVVSYREHTHFHLMVVTDQYVANGATMLSATIKAKTEGRYSATILMYPM
;
A
#
# COMPACT_ATOMS: atom_id res chain seq x y z
N MET A 1 3.53 10.13 14.70
CA MET A 1 4.52 9.18 14.16
C MET A 1 5.11 9.78 12.88
N LYS A 2 6.41 9.67 12.62
CA LYS A 2 7.04 10.27 11.43
C LYS A 2 7.08 9.24 10.29
N ILE A 3 6.34 9.52 9.22
CA ILE A 3 6.35 8.74 7.98
C ILE A 3 7.69 8.99 7.29
N THR A 4 8.38 7.92 6.90
CA THR A 4 9.73 8.03 6.33
C THR A 4 9.75 7.74 4.84
N ASP A 5 8.74 7.06 4.31
CA ASP A 5 8.56 6.83 2.87
C ASP A 5 7.44 7.71 2.29
N ASN A 6 7.64 9.03 2.33
CA ASN A 6 6.64 9.99 1.82
C ASN A 6 6.35 9.80 0.33
N LYS A 7 7.33 9.38 -0.46
CA LYS A 7 7.14 9.11 -1.89
C LYS A 7 6.31 7.85 -2.11
N GLY A 8 6.57 6.77 -1.36
CA GLY A 8 5.75 5.57 -1.37
C GLY A 8 4.31 5.88 -0.94
N LEU A 9 4.13 6.67 0.12
CA LEU A 9 2.80 7.08 0.57
C LEU A 9 2.07 7.88 -0.52
N GLN A 10 2.71 8.85 -1.17
CA GLN A 10 2.08 9.61 -2.25
C GLN A 10 1.64 8.71 -3.41
N ILE A 11 2.47 7.76 -3.83
CA ILE A 11 2.11 6.80 -4.88
C ILE A 11 0.88 5.99 -4.46
N VAL A 12 0.86 5.49 -3.22
CA VAL A 12 -0.27 4.72 -2.69
C VAL A 12 -1.54 5.58 -2.61
N SER A 13 -1.44 6.83 -2.14
CA SER A 13 -2.57 7.77 -2.09
C SER A 13 -3.15 8.03 -3.47
N ASN A 14 -2.31 8.30 -4.48
CA ASN A 14 -2.76 8.52 -5.85
C ASN A 14 -3.51 7.30 -6.40
N ILE A 15 -3.02 6.07 -6.12
CA ILE A 15 -3.71 4.84 -6.54
C ILE A 15 -5.10 4.74 -5.91
N ILE A 16 -5.24 5.14 -4.64
CA ILE A 16 -6.54 5.13 -3.93
C ILE A 16 -7.48 6.17 -4.56
N GLU A 17 -7.01 7.40 -4.76
CA GLU A 17 -7.76 8.51 -5.37
C GLU A 17 -8.22 8.19 -6.82
N GLU A 18 -7.45 7.41 -7.57
CA GLU A 18 -7.85 6.90 -8.89
C GLU A 18 -8.99 5.85 -8.83
N CYS A 19 -9.15 5.17 -7.69
CA CYS A 19 -10.09 4.07 -7.55
C CYS A 19 -11.40 4.46 -6.86
N VAL A 20 -11.36 5.44 -5.95
CA VAL A 20 -12.51 5.86 -5.15
C VAL A 20 -12.41 7.35 -4.83
N SER A 21 -13.56 8.03 -4.78
CA SER A 21 -13.63 9.40 -4.25
C SER A 21 -13.13 9.42 -2.81
N THR A 22 -12.08 10.18 -2.52
CA THR A 22 -11.56 10.32 -1.15
C THR A 22 -11.56 11.76 -0.72
N GLU A 23 -12.08 12.01 0.48
CA GLU A 23 -11.91 13.31 1.14
C GLU A 23 -10.55 13.40 1.83
N LYS A 24 -10.15 12.30 2.49
CA LYS A 24 -8.91 12.27 3.27
C LYS A 24 -8.29 10.89 3.34
N ILE A 25 -6.97 10.85 3.26
CA ILE A 25 -6.17 9.65 3.53
C ILE A 25 -5.24 9.95 4.70
N LEU A 26 -5.33 9.14 5.76
CA LEU A 26 -4.48 9.24 6.94
C LEU A 26 -3.64 7.99 7.10
N CYS A 27 -2.31 8.15 7.13
CA CYS A 27 -1.40 7.05 7.43
C CYS A 27 -1.03 7.06 8.91
N PHE A 28 -1.38 5.98 9.62
CA PHE A 28 -1.14 5.84 11.05
C PHE A 28 0.05 4.94 11.40
N LEU A 29 0.48 4.07 10.47
CA LEU A 29 1.63 3.20 10.65
C LEU A 29 2.31 2.89 9.31
N GLU A 30 3.64 2.88 9.32
CA GLU A 30 4.52 2.48 8.22
C GLU A 30 5.42 1.34 8.73
N LYS A 31 5.49 0.24 7.99
CA LYS A 31 6.42 -0.87 8.26
C LYS A 31 7.27 -1.13 7.02
N LYS A 32 8.58 -1.03 7.15
CA LYS A 32 9.55 -1.36 6.09
C LYS A 32 10.13 -2.75 6.32
N GLU A 33 10.16 -3.55 5.27
CA GLU A 33 10.80 -4.86 5.25
C GLU A 33 11.68 -4.96 4.00
N ILE A 34 12.93 -5.39 4.18
CA ILE A 34 13.77 -5.81 3.06
C ILE A 34 13.56 -7.31 2.91
N LYS A 35 12.88 -7.73 1.83
CA LYS A 35 12.67 -9.15 1.55
C LYS A 35 13.80 -9.66 0.68
N SER A 36 14.55 -10.64 1.19
CA SER A 36 15.48 -11.43 0.39
C SER A 36 14.69 -12.44 -0.43
N VAL A 37 14.63 -12.27 -1.74
CA VAL A 37 14.08 -13.30 -2.62
C VAL A 37 15.18 -14.30 -2.88
N LYS A 38 15.12 -15.48 -2.23
CA LYS A 38 15.99 -16.60 -2.58
C LYS A 38 15.54 -17.12 -3.94
N ASN A 39 16.40 -16.95 -4.93
CA ASN A 39 16.20 -17.52 -6.25
C ASN A 39 16.27 -19.06 -6.12
N PRO A 40 15.28 -19.84 -6.60
CA PRO A 40 15.31 -21.31 -6.50
C PRO A 40 16.47 -21.95 -7.30
N PHE A 41 17.17 -21.17 -8.12
CA PHE A 41 18.34 -21.61 -8.86
C PHE A 41 19.65 -21.24 -8.15
N PRO A 42 20.59 -22.19 -7.96
CA PRO A 42 21.79 -22.02 -7.14
C PRO A 42 22.82 -21.00 -7.66
N LYS A 43 22.56 -20.33 -8.79
CA LYS A 43 23.42 -19.28 -9.38
C LYS A 43 22.76 -17.90 -9.44
N GLY A 44 21.59 -17.71 -8.82
CA GLY A 44 20.84 -16.46 -8.90
C GLY A 44 21.26 -15.45 -7.84
N VAL A 45 21.58 -14.22 -8.27
CA VAL A 45 21.74 -13.04 -7.40
C VAL A 45 20.55 -12.95 -6.43
N VAL A 46 20.83 -12.78 -5.14
CA VAL A 46 19.80 -12.46 -4.14
C VAL A 46 19.20 -11.11 -4.52
N SER A 47 17.97 -11.10 -5.03
CA SER A 47 17.29 -9.83 -5.29
C SER A 47 16.68 -9.34 -3.98
N TYR A 48 17.07 -8.13 -3.57
CA TYR A 48 16.47 -7.44 -2.45
C TYR A 48 15.38 -6.54 -3.02
N ARG A 49 14.12 -6.83 -2.71
CA ARG A 49 13.02 -5.88 -2.93
C ARG A 49 12.71 -5.22 -1.59
N GLU A 50 12.97 -3.92 -1.52
CA GLU A 50 12.42 -3.09 -0.45
C GLU A 50 10.90 -3.11 -0.54
N HIS A 51 10.26 -3.39 0.58
CA HIS A 51 8.81 -3.43 0.72
C HIS A 51 8.38 -2.47 1.82
N THR A 52 7.48 -1.54 1.52
CA THR A 52 6.84 -0.69 2.52
C THR A 52 5.37 -1.05 2.64
N HIS A 53 4.92 -1.38 3.84
CA HIS A 53 3.52 -1.61 4.16
C HIS A 53 2.96 -0.43 4.95
N PHE A 54 1.87 0.16 4.46
CA PHE A 54 1.19 1.29 5.10
C PHE A 54 -0.10 0.84 5.77
N HIS A 55 -0.47 1.46 6.88
CA HIS A 55 -1.80 1.33 7.44
C HIS A 55 -2.52 2.65 7.31
N LEU A 56 -3.62 2.63 6.56
CA LEU A 56 -4.29 3.81 6.04
C LEU A 56 -5.75 3.82 6.49
N MET A 57 -6.22 5.00 6.88
CA MET A 57 -7.64 5.31 7.00
C MET A 57 -8.04 6.15 5.80
N VAL A 58 -9.05 5.70 5.07
CA VAL A 58 -9.58 6.36 3.89
C VAL A 58 -10.99 6.85 4.21
N VAL A 59 -11.16 8.17 4.25
CA VAL A 59 -12.46 8.84 4.45
C VAL A 59 -13.08 9.07 3.07
N THR A 60 -14.28 8.53 2.87
CA THR A 60 -14.92 8.48 1.55
C THR A 60 -16.44 8.47 1.66
N ASP A 61 -17.10 9.11 0.72
CA ASP A 61 -18.54 9.06 0.48
C ASP A 61 -18.96 7.80 -0.32
N GLN A 62 -17.99 7.09 -0.91
CA GLN A 62 -18.19 5.89 -1.73
C GLN A 62 -17.84 4.62 -0.95
N TYR A 63 -18.54 4.41 0.16
CA TYR A 63 -18.37 3.19 0.95
C TYR A 63 -19.02 1.99 0.25
N VAL A 64 -18.20 1.06 -0.23
CA VAL A 64 -18.64 -0.17 -0.88
C VAL A 64 -18.18 -1.41 -0.11
N ALA A 65 -19.02 -2.45 -0.10
CA ALA A 65 -18.63 -3.75 0.43
C ALA A 65 -17.36 -4.24 -0.28
N ASN A 66 -16.37 -4.68 0.49
CA ASN A 66 -15.04 -5.11 0.03
C ASN A 66 -14.13 -4.01 -0.56
N GLY A 67 -14.48 -2.73 -0.46
CA GLY A 67 -13.65 -1.64 -0.97
C GLY A 67 -12.23 -1.64 -0.43
N ALA A 68 -12.06 -1.91 0.88
CA ALA A 68 -10.75 -2.00 1.51
C ALA A 68 -9.88 -3.13 0.92
N THR A 69 -10.48 -4.30 0.69
CA THR A 69 -9.81 -5.46 0.08
C THR A 69 -9.42 -5.17 -1.36
N MET A 70 -10.33 -4.56 -2.13
CA MET A 70 -10.08 -4.15 -3.51
C MET A 70 -8.90 -3.18 -3.58
N LEU A 71 -8.93 -2.09 -2.79
CA LEU A 71 -7.87 -1.09 -2.77
C LEU A 71 -6.51 -1.71 -2.38
N SER A 72 -6.48 -2.56 -1.35
CA SER A 72 -5.27 -3.26 -0.92
C SER A 72 -4.67 -4.12 -2.04
N ALA A 73 -5.52 -4.88 -2.75
CA ALA A 73 -5.12 -5.69 -3.89
C ALA A 73 -4.62 -4.82 -5.05
N THR A 74 -5.32 -3.73 -5.38
CA THR A 74 -4.94 -2.80 -6.45
C THR A 74 -3.59 -2.13 -6.19
N ILE A 75 -3.34 -1.68 -4.96
CA ILE A 75 -2.05 -1.10 -4.57
C ILE A 75 -0.93 -2.12 -4.79
N LYS A 76 -1.12 -3.35 -4.30
CA LYS A 76 -0.12 -4.42 -4.45
C LYS A 76 0.13 -4.75 -5.93
N ALA A 77 -0.92 -4.82 -6.74
CA ALA A 77 -0.82 -5.13 -8.16
C ALA A 77 -0.11 -4.00 -8.94
N LYS A 78 -0.58 -2.75 -8.82
CA LYS A 78 0.00 -1.58 -9.53
C LYS A 78 1.45 -1.28 -9.15
N THR A 79 1.88 -1.72 -7.97
CA THR A 79 3.24 -1.47 -7.46
C THR A 79 4.13 -2.70 -7.54
N GLU A 80 3.67 -3.78 -8.18
CA GLU A 80 4.36 -5.07 -8.27
C GLU A 80 4.81 -5.62 -6.91
N GLY A 81 4.02 -5.34 -5.87
CA GLY A 81 4.29 -5.74 -4.48
C GLY A 81 5.37 -4.91 -3.76
N ARG A 82 5.88 -3.82 -4.36
CA ARG A 82 6.74 -2.86 -3.67
C ARG A 82 6.02 -2.21 -2.50
N TYR A 83 4.73 -1.91 -2.66
CA TYR A 83 3.89 -1.38 -1.61
C TYR A 83 2.71 -2.30 -1.31
N SER A 84 2.25 -2.26 -0.06
CA SER A 84 0.97 -2.85 0.31
C SER A 84 0.31 -2.01 1.40
N ALA A 85 -0.98 -2.19 1.60
CA ALA A 85 -1.70 -1.43 2.62
C ALA A 85 -2.76 -2.25 3.34
N THR A 86 -2.85 -2.04 4.66
CA THR A 86 -4.05 -2.32 5.45
C THR A 86 -4.93 -1.08 5.38
N ILE A 87 -6.17 -1.23 4.91
CA ILE A 87 -7.09 -0.12 4.69
C ILE A 87 -8.28 -0.22 5.63
N LEU A 88 -8.50 0.84 6.40
CA LEU A 88 -9.75 1.10 7.12
C LEU A 88 -10.53 2.13 6.31
N MET A 89 -11.71 1.75 5.80
CA MET A 89 -12.61 2.70 5.16
C MET A 89 -13.55 3.29 6.20
N TYR A 90 -13.60 4.61 6.27
CA TYR A 90 -14.51 5.34 7.13
C TYR A 90 -15.54 6.08 6.25
N PRO A 91 -16.84 5.74 6.35
CA PRO A 91 -17.86 6.45 5.60
C PRO A 91 -18.02 7.87 6.15
N MET A 92 -18.22 8.84 5.26
CA MET A 92 -18.74 10.15 5.63
C MET A 92 -20.24 10.13 5.90
#